data_AF-A0A059X370-F1
#
_entry.id   AF-A0A059X370-F1
#
_cell.length_a   1.000
_cell.length_b   1.000
_cell.length_c   1.000
_cell.angle_alpha   90.00
_cell.angle_beta   90.00
_cell.angle_gamma   90.00
#
_symmetry.space_group_name_H-M   'P 1'
#
loop_
_entity.id
_entity.type
_entity.pdbx_description
1 polymer ?
#
loop_
_entity_poly.entity_id
_entity_poly.type
_entity_poly.pdbx_seq_one_letter_code
_entity_poly.pdbx_strand_id
1 'polypeptide(L)'
;RSKLPGHSKKYKPLTAALNRVVPYETFAMHHGAAREVHFSPSNDLNHYDTIHAEMSLLVAALKEKIDLRGTSLFINLLPCPFCTRTLMETPISDIIYSEDHSDGYAIKMFEAAGKKVRRLVL
;
A
#
# COMPACT_ATOMS: atom_id res chain seq x y z
N ARG A 1 -2.35 11.27 20.99
CA ARG A 1 -1.45 10.47 21.85
C ARG A 1 -2.13 9.13 22.14
N SER A 2 -2.08 8.17 21.23
CA SER A 2 -2.52 6.79 21.51
C SER A 2 -1.33 5.99 22.03
N LYS A 3 -1.51 5.31 23.17
CA LYS A 3 -0.48 4.51 23.84
C LYS A 3 -0.55 3.09 23.31
N LEU A 4 0.36 2.74 22.42
CA LEU A 4 0.61 1.34 22.05
C LEU A 4 1.47 0.67 23.14
N PRO A 5 1.15 -0.54 23.59
CA PRO A 5 1.95 -1.26 24.59
C PRO A 5 3.20 -1.83 23.91
N GLY A 6 4.37 -1.52 24.46
CA GLY A 6 5.66 -2.05 24.00
C GLY A 6 6.52 -1.01 23.28
N HIS A 7 7.43 -0.38 24.03
CA HIS A 7 8.43 0.61 23.61
C HIS A 7 7.90 1.81 22.84
N SER A 8 8.10 3.01 23.42
CA SER A 8 7.93 4.30 22.75
C SER A 8 8.94 4.46 21.61
N LYS A 9 8.79 3.71 20.51
CA LYS A 9 9.45 4.02 19.26
C LYS A 9 8.82 5.31 18.74
N LYS A 10 9.61 6.39 18.74
CA LYS A 10 9.20 7.65 18.10
C LYS A 10 9.36 7.45 16.60
N TYR A 11 8.25 7.39 15.87
CA TYR A 11 8.25 7.39 14.42
C TYR A 11 8.37 8.82 13.90
N LYS A 12 9.15 9.00 12.83
CA LYS A 12 9.20 10.25 12.05
C LYS A 12 8.51 9.99 10.70
N PRO A 13 7.45 10.72 10.34
CA PRO A 13 6.85 10.58 9.02
C PRO A 13 7.87 11.01 7.96
N LEU A 14 8.03 10.19 6.92
CA LEU A 14 8.89 10.48 5.78
C LEU A 14 8.06 10.97 4.59
N THR A 15 7.05 10.19 4.20
CA THR A 15 6.12 10.50 3.12
C THR A 15 4.80 9.74 3.33
N ALA A 16 3.76 10.13 2.60
CA ALA A 16 2.43 9.52 2.67
C ALA A 16 1.77 9.56 1.29
N ALA A 17 0.94 8.56 1.00
CA ALA A 17 0.19 8.48 -0.25
C ALA A 17 -1.16 7.79 -0.03
N LEU A 18 -2.05 7.99 -1.00
CA LEU A 18 -3.39 7.42 -1.05
C LEU A 18 -3.66 6.81 -2.44
N ASN A 19 -4.76 6.06 -2.56
CA ASN A 19 -5.23 5.57 -3.86
C ASN A 19 -5.66 6.74 -4.73
N ARG A 20 -5.13 6.82 -5.95
CA ARG A 20 -5.41 7.96 -6.85
C ARG A 20 -5.78 7.53 -8.25
N VAL A 21 -6.64 8.29 -8.90
CA VAL A 21 -6.91 8.11 -10.34
C VAL A 21 -5.84 8.83 -11.15
N VAL A 22 -5.43 8.21 -12.25
CA VAL A 22 -4.48 8.80 -13.21
C VAL A 22 -5.12 8.98 -14.59
N PRO A 23 -4.69 9.96 -15.39
CA PRO A 23 -3.64 10.96 -15.14
C PRO A 23 -3.98 12.05 -14.10
N TYR A 24 -5.27 12.27 -13.79
CA TYR A 24 -5.75 13.20 -12.78
C TYR A 24 -7.01 12.67 -12.08
N GLU A 25 -7.33 13.17 -10.88
CA GLU A 25 -8.34 12.58 -9.98
C GLU A 25 -9.76 12.48 -10.59
N THR A 26 -10.15 13.44 -11.41
CA THR A 26 -11.48 13.48 -12.05
C THR A 26 -11.53 12.79 -13.42
N PHE A 27 -10.48 12.08 -13.83
CA PHE A 27 -10.39 11.51 -15.19
C PHE A 27 -11.56 10.58 -15.52
N ALA A 28 -11.90 9.66 -14.61
CA ALA A 28 -13.02 8.74 -14.80
C ALA A 28 -14.38 9.47 -14.88
N MET A 29 -14.53 10.65 -14.27
CA MET A 29 -15.76 11.43 -14.38
C MET A 29 -15.94 12.06 -15.77
N HIS A 30 -14.84 12.37 -16.46
CA HIS A 30 -14.87 12.95 -17.80
C HIS A 30 -14.94 11.88 -18.91
N HIS A 31 -14.40 10.69 -18.66
CA HIS A 31 -14.19 9.67 -19.69
C HIS A 31 -14.88 8.33 -19.42
N GLY A 32 -15.57 8.19 -18.28
CA GLY A 32 -16.11 6.93 -17.78
C GLY A 32 -15.04 6.11 -17.05
N ALA A 33 -15.45 5.32 -16.06
CA ALA A 33 -14.55 4.36 -15.42
C ALA A 33 -14.27 3.19 -16.37
N ALA A 34 -13.02 2.71 -16.43
CA ALA A 34 -12.64 1.62 -17.32
C ALA A 34 -13.54 0.38 -17.15
N ARG A 35 -13.96 0.07 -15.93
CA ARG A 35 -14.86 -1.06 -15.65
C ARG A 35 -16.25 -0.91 -16.26
N GLU A 36 -16.79 0.30 -16.22
CA GLU A 36 -18.12 0.59 -16.77
C GLU A 36 -18.09 0.51 -18.30
N VAL A 37 -17.01 0.99 -18.92
CA VAL A 37 -16.82 0.96 -20.37
C VAL A 37 -16.65 -0.48 -20.88
N HIS A 38 -15.91 -1.31 -20.15
CA HIS A 38 -15.52 -2.65 -20.58
C HIS A 38 -16.36 -3.77 -19.97
N PHE A 39 -17.34 -3.45 -19.11
CA PHE A 39 -18.17 -4.41 -18.37
C PHE A 39 -17.35 -5.51 -17.68
N SER A 40 -16.19 -5.13 -17.14
CA SER A 40 -15.24 -6.08 -16.58
C SER A 40 -15.58 -6.42 -15.12
N PRO A 41 -15.28 -7.66 -14.68
CA PRO A 41 -15.52 -8.06 -13.30
C PRO A 41 -14.57 -7.32 -12.35
N SER A 42 -14.94 -7.27 -11.07
CA SER A 42 -14.21 -6.50 -10.06
C SER A 42 -12.77 -6.99 -9.79
N ASN A 43 -12.40 -8.17 -10.29
CA ASN A 43 -11.08 -8.76 -10.17
C ASN A 43 -10.25 -8.67 -11.46
N ASP A 44 -10.77 -8.08 -12.53
CA ASP A 44 -10.00 -7.85 -13.76
C ASP A 44 -9.02 -6.68 -13.55
N LEU A 45 -7.73 -6.99 -13.64
CA LEU A 45 -6.64 -6.05 -13.46
C LEU A 45 -6.36 -5.20 -14.71
N ASN A 46 -6.87 -5.60 -15.88
CA ASN A 46 -6.69 -4.83 -17.11
C ASN A 46 -7.57 -3.57 -17.14
N HIS A 47 -8.61 -3.55 -16.32
CA HIS A 47 -9.62 -2.51 -16.29
C HIS A 47 -9.68 -1.91 -14.88
N TYR A 48 -8.65 -1.13 -14.55
CA TYR A 48 -8.45 -0.54 -13.23
C TYR A 48 -7.97 0.91 -13.33
N ASP A 49 -8.75 1.83 -12.78
CA ASP A 49 -8.52 3.28 -12.94
C ASP A 49 -7.59 3.88 -11.87
N THR A 50 -7.34 3.16 -10.77
CA THR A 50 -6.61 3.70 -9.61
C THR A 50 -5.23 3.09 -9.44
N ILE A 51 -4.24 3.93 -9.15
CA ILE A 51 -2.97 3.48 -8.59
C ILE A 51 -3.17 3.32 -7.09
N HIS A 52 -2.86 2.13 -6.56
CA HIS A 52 -2.94 1.85 -5.14
C HIS A 52 -1.98 2.71 -4.31
N ALA A 53 -2.31 2.96 -3.05
CA ALA A 53 -1.57 3.80 -2.14
C ALA A 53 -0.12 3.33 -1.99
N GLU A 54 0.12 2.01 -1.97
CA GLU A 54 1.44 1.38 -1.91
C GLU A 54 2.32 1.81 -3.09
N MET A 55 1.77 1.74 -4.30
CA MET A 55 2.48 2.11 -5.52
C MET A 55 2.70 3.62 -5.59
N SER A 56 1.67 4.40 -5.24
CA SER A 56 1.76 5.85 -5.14
C SER A 56 2.82 6.28 -4.12
N LEU A 57 2.96 5.56 -3.01
CA LEU A 57 3.98 5.81 -1.98
C LEU A 57 5.39 5.56 -2.51
N LEU A 58 5.60 4.46 -3.23
CA LEU A 58 6.91 4.17 -3.84
C LEU A 58 7.29 5.23 -4.88
N VAL A 59 6.31 5.70 -5.67
CA VAL A 59 6.52 6.81 -6.62
C VAL A 59 6.85 8.11 -5.89
N ALA A 60 6.16 8.43 -4.79
CA ALA A 60 6.45 9.60 -3.97
C ALA A 60 7.87 9.52 -3.37
N ALA A 61 8.21 8.39 -2.75
CA ALA A 61 9.54 8.15 -2.20
C ALA A 61 10.64 8.28 -3.25
N LEU A 62 10.42 7.79 -4.48
CA LEU A 62 11.35 7.95 -5.59
C LEU A 62 11.54 9.42 -5.98
N LYS A 63 10.43 10.16 -6.14
CA LYS A 63 10.46 11.59 -6.51
C LYS A 63 11.14 12.44 -5.43
N GLU A 64 10.87 12.15 -4.18
CA GLU A 64 11.40 12.83 -2.99
C GLU A 64 12.81 12.34 -2.61
N LYS A 65 13.34 11.33 -3.33
CA LYS A 65 14.66 10.71 -3.07
C LYS A 65 14.80 10.21 -1.64
N ILE A 66 13.74 9.59 -1.12
CA ILE A 66 13.71 9.01 0.23
C ILE A 66 14.37 7.64 0.22
N ASP A 67 15.31 7.45 1.15
CA ASP A 67 15.88 6.13 1.42
C ASP A 67 14.90 5.28 2.23
N LEU A 68 14.42 4.19 1.63
CA LEU A 68 13.46 3.27 2.23
C LEU A 68 14.13 2.20 3.13
N ARG A 69 15.46 2.14 3.21
CA ARG A 69 16.17 1.12 4.01
C ARG A 69 15.82 1.20 5.49
N GLY A 70 15.33 0.09 6.05
CA GLY A 70 14.98 -0.01 7.47
C GLY A 70 13.77 0.84 7.87
N THR A 71 12.99 1.32 6.89
CA THR A 71 11.79 2.10 7.16
C THR A 71 10.60 1.19 7.50
N SER A 72 9.58 1.80 8.12
CA SER A 72 8.32 1.15 8.45
C SER A 72 7.20 1.71 7.58
N LEU A 73 6.48 0.84 6.90
CA LEU A 73 5.25 1.16 6.17
C LEU A 73 4.06 1.03 7.12
N PHE A 74 3.25 2.08 7.20
CA PHE A 74 1.93 2.04 7.82
C PHE A 74 0.88 2.10 6.73
N ILE A 75 -0.05 1.14 6.73
CA ILE A 75 -1.15 1.05 5.78
C ILE A 75 -2.44 0.71 6.51
N ASN A 76 -3.59 1.14 5.99
CA ASN A 76 -4.87 0.79 6.60
C ASN A 76 -5.27 -0.65 6.24
N LEU A 77 -5.26 -1.00 4.96
CA LEU A 77 -5.68 -2.29 4.44
C LEU A 77 -4.46 -3.13 4.02
N LEU A 78 -4.49 -4.45 4.24
CA LEU A 78 -3.45 -5.32 3.69
C LEU A 78 -3.35 -5.16 2.16
N PRO A 79 -2.12 -5.07 1.62
CA PRO A 79 -1.90 -4.81 0.21
C PRO A 79 -2.42 -5.95 -0.66
N CYS A 80 -2.87 -5.63 -1.87
CA CYS A 80 -3.28 -6.65 -2.83
C CYS A 80 -2.09 -7.54 -3.25
N PRO A 81 -2.31 -8.69 -3.92
CA PRO A 81 -1.22 -9.58 -4.31
C PRO A 81 -0.13 -8.93 -5.17
N PHE A 82 -0.50 -7.97 -6.03
CA PHE A 82 0.45 -7.21 -6.83
C PHE A 82 1.31 -6.29 -5.96
N CYS A 83 0.70 -5.40 -5.18
CA CYS A 83 1.40 -4.49 -4.27
C CYS A 83 2.26 -5.24 -3.25
N THR A 84 1.78 -6.38 -2.75
CA THR A 84 2.56 -7.26 -1.86
C THR A 84 3.87 -7.68 -2.53
N ARG A 85 3.80 -8.26 -3.74
CA ARG A 85 5.00 -8.72 -4.47
C ARG A 85 5.95 -7.57 -4.76
N THR A 86 5.43 -6.39 -5.10
CA THR A 86 6.28 -5.22 -5.30
C THR A 86 6.96 -4.78 -4.01
N LEU A 87 6.22 -4.68 -2.90
CA LEU A 87 6.75 -4.27 -1.61
C LEU A 87 7.79 -5.26 -1.06
N MET A 88 7.67 -6.55 -1.35
CA MET A 88 8.67 -7.56 -0.99
C MET A 88 10.08 -7.20 -1.46
N GLU A 89 10.19 -6.68 -2.69
CA GLU A 89 11.45 -6.31 -3.33
C GLU A 89 12.03 -4.97 -2.81
N THR A 90 11.31 -4.25 -1.96
CA THR A 90 11.77 -2.98 -1.40
C THR A 90 12.60 -3.21 -0.12
N PRO A 91 13.45 -2.26 0.29
CA PRO A 91 14.23 -2.40 1.53
C PRO A 91 13.43 -2.01 2.80
N ILE A 92 12.11 -1.85 2.70
CA ILE A 92 11.20 -1.63 3.83
C ILE A 92 11.24 -2.87 4.74
N SER A 93 11.48 -2.67 6.03
CA SER A 93 11.68 -3.78 6.99
C SER A 93 10.42 -4.17 7.75
N ASP A 94 9.51 -3.22 7.94
CA ASP A 94 8.36 -3.36 8.82
C ASP A 94 7.08 -2.93 8.09
N ILE A 95 6.08 -3.81 8.06
CA ILE A 95 4.75 -3.56 7.53
C ILE A 95 3.76 -3.56 8.70
N ILE A 96 3.09 -2.43 8.92
CA ILE A 96 2.08 -2.23 9.96
C ILE A 96 0.74 -1.96 9.29
N TYR A 97 -0.26 -2.79 9.54
CA TYR A 97 -1.59 -2.70 8.93
C TYR A 97 -2.71 -2.68 9.98
N SER A 98 -3.91 -2.18 9.67
CA SER A 98 -5.07 -2.22 10.60
C SER A 98 -6.13 -3.25 10.21
N GLU A 99 -6.41 -3.39 8.92
CA GLU A 99 -7.50 -4.21 8.37
C GLU A 99 -6.95 -5.33 7.49
N ASP A 100 -7.51 -6.53 7.67
CA ASP A 100 -7.15 -7.71 6.91
C ASP A 100 -7.76 -7.67 5.50
N HIS A 101 -7.04 -8.23 4.53
CA HIS A 101 -7.47 -8.41 3.15
C HIS A 101 -6.77 -9.63 2.54
N SER A 102 -7.37 -10.21 1.49
CA SER A 102 -6.76 -11.30 0.71
C SER A 102 -6.36 -12.55 1.51
N ASP A 103 -7.19 -12.97 2.48
CA ASP A 103 -7.04 -14.22 3.25
C ASP A 103 -5.62 -14.50 3.79
N GLY A 104 -4.91 -13.44 4.19
CA GLY A 104 -3.57 -13.56 4.78
C GLY A 104 -2.44 -13.86 3.78
N TYR A 105 -2.69 -13.82 2.46
CA TYR A 105 -1.64 -13.95 1.44
C TYR A 105 -0.48 -12.97 1.68
N ALA A 106 -0.81 -11.70 1.90
CA ALA A 106 0.19 -10.64 2.08
C ALA A 106 1.13 -10.92 3.25
N ILE A 107 0.59 -11.40 4.38
CA ILE A 107 1.35 -11.71 5.60
C ILE A 107 2.37 -12.80 5.30
N LYS A 108 1.93 -13.93 4.74
CA LYS A 108 2.81 -15.08 4.41
C LYS A 108 3.96 -14.66 3.48
N MET A 109 3.64 -13.85 2.48
CA MET A 109 4.62 -13.40 1.49
C MET A 109 5.65 -12.44 2.09
N PHE A 110 5.23 -11.51 2.94
CA PHE A 110 6.15 -10.61 3.63
C PHE A 110 7.04 -11.33 4.63
N GLU A 111 6.50 -12.28 5.39
CA GLU A 111 7.29 -13.10 6.31
C GLU A 111 8.33 -13.94 5.57
N ALA A 112 7.96 -14.55 4.43
CA ALA A 112 8.87 -15.29 3.57
C ALA A 112 10.00 -14.39 2.98
N ALA A 113 9.71 -13.10 2.76
CA ALA A 113 10.71 -12.10 2.36
C ALA A 113 11.53 -11.54 3.53
N GLY A 114 11.39 -12.07 4.75
CA GLY A 114 12.12 -11.62 5.94
C GLY A 114 11.65 -10.26 6.48
N LYS A 115 10.45 -9.81 6.12
CA LYS A 115 9.87 -8.56 6.63
C LYS A 115 9.04 -8.80 7.87
N LYS A 116 9.04 -7.83 8.79
CA LYS A 116 8.22 -7.87 10.01
C LYS A 116 6.82 -7.39 9.69
N VAL A 117 5.81 -8.18 10.02
CA VAL A 117 4.41 -7.82 9.81
C VAL A 117 3.72 -7.70 11.17
N ARG A 118 2.99 -6.61 11.39
CA ARG A 118 2.23 -6.38 12.64
C ARG A 118 0.86 -5.78 12.36
N ARG A 119 -0.16 -6.29 13.04
CA ARG A 119 -1.47 -5.65 13.07
C ARG A 119 -1.53 -4.59 14.16
N LEU A 120 -2.02 -3.41 13.80
CA LEU A 120 -2.32 -2.32 14.70
C LEU A 120 -3.77 -2.45 15.16
N VAL A 121 -3.96 -2.79 16.44
CA VAL A 121 -5.26 -2.73 17.11
C VAL A 121 -5.32 -1.41 17.85
N LEU A 122 -6.27 -0.55 17.48
CA LEU A 122 -6.50 0.76 18.09
C LEU A 122 -7.39 0.68 19.34
#